data_AF-A0A3N2N1E9-F1
#
_entry.id   AF-A0A3N2N1E9-F1
#
_cell.length_a   1.000
_cell.length_b   1.000
_cell.length_c   1.000
_cell.angle_alpha   90.00
_cell.angle_beta   90.00
_cell.angle_gamma   90.00
#
_symmetry.space_group_name_H-M   'P 1'
#
loop_
_entity.id
_entity.type
_entity.pdbx_description
1 polymer ?
#
loop_
_entity_poly.entity_id
_entity_poly.type
_entity_poly.pdbx_seq_one_letter_code
_entity_poly.pdbx_strand_id
1 'polypeptide(L)'
;MIRKFISYIKKQLNNQSYTYTLHENTKYVHSMYVDIDNDTNLGRVTLWDDNSCVMEILNIKTENYLLCERYEFTSFDELIEKFNNFYSILSTQ
;
A
#
# COMPACT_ATOMS: atom_id res chain seq x y z
N MET A 1 -12.25 8.37 -0.30
CA MET A 1 -11.10 7.79 -1.03
C MET A 1 -10.91 6.30 -0.75
N ILE A 2 -10.85 5.91 0.53
CA ILE A 2 -10.57 4.55 1.03
C ILE A 2 -11.29 3.42 0.29
N ARG A 3 -12.63 3.41 0.24
CA ARG A 3 -13.39 2.32 -0.42
C ARG A 3 -13.05 2.16 -1.91
N LYS A 4 -12.78 3.27 -2.61
CA LYS A 4 -12.37 3.25 -4.03
C LYS A 4 -10.99 2.61 -4.16
N PHE A 5 -10.08 2.93 -3.24
CA PHE A 5 -8.74 2.35 -3.20
C PHE A 5 -8.77 0.86 -2.83
N ILE A 6 -9.57 0.44 -1.84
CA ILE A 6 -9.78 -0.97 -1.49
C ILE A 6 -10.23 -1.79 -2.72
N SER A 7 -11.23 -1.28 -3.47
CA SER A 7 -11.69 -1.95 -4.69
C SER A 7 -10.61 -2.03 -5.76
N TYR A 8 -9.79 -0.98 -5.91
CA TYR A 8 -8.65 -0.97 -6.82
C TYR A 8 -7.59 -2.01 -6.43
N ILE A 9 -7.17 -2.03 -5.15
CA ILE A 9 -6.18 -2.99 -4.62
C ILE A 9 -6.63 -4.42 -4.83
N LYS A 10 -7.87 -4.75 -4.49
CA LYS A 10 -8.42 -6.10 -4.72
C LYS A 10 -8.36 -6.49 -6.19
N LYS A 11 -8.70 -5.59 -7.11
CA LYS A 11 -8.62 -5.86 -8.55
C LYS A 11 -7.18 -6.05 -9.04
N GLN A 12 -6.24 -5.26 -8.51
CA GLN A 12 -4.84 -5.28 -8.91
C GLN A 12 -4.11 -6.53 -8.39
N LEU A 13 -4.28 -6.86 -7.10
CA LEU A 13 -3.54 -7.93 -6.43
C LEU A 13 -4.14 -9.33 -6.63
N ASN A 14 -5.45 -9.47 -6.86
CA ASN A 14 -6.07 -10.79 -7.10
C ASN A 14 -5.52 -11.51 -8.35
N ASN A 15 -4.81 -10.81 -9.23
CA ASN A 15 -4.21 -11.37 -10.43
C ASN A 15 -2.72 -11.71 -10.25
N GLN A 16 -2.17 -11.62 -9.04
CA GLN A 16 -0.73 -11.67 -8.78
C GLN A 16 -0.39 -12.74 -7.74
N SER A 17 0.89 -13.10 -7.64
CA SER A 17 1.40 -14.14 -6.72
C SER A 17 1.66 -13.65 -5.29
N TYR A 18 1.24 -12.43 -4.95
CA TYR A 18 1.46 -11.84 -3.63
C TYR A 18 0.40 -12.31 -2.63
N THR A 19 0.80 -12.52 -1.38
CA THR A 19 -0.17 -12.59 -0.29
C THR A 19 -0.50 -11.16 0.12
N TYR A 20 -1.77 -10.89 0.42
CA TYR A 20 -2.16 -9.59 0.96
C TYR A 20 -3.28 -9.71 1.98
N THR A 21 -3.22 -8.86 3.01
CA THR A 21 -4.27 -8.74 4.03
C THR A 21 -4.72 -7.30 4.12
N LEU A 22 -6.04 -7.07 4.08
CA LEU A 22 -6.63 -5.75 4.07
C LEU A 22 -7.46 -5.50 5.34
N HIS A 23 -7.24 -4.34 5.94
CA HIS A 23 -7.90 -3.91 7.16
C HIS A 23 -8.51 -2.52 6.96
N GLU A 24 -9.73 -2.31 7.45
CA GLU A 24 -10.41 -1.02 7.45
C GLU A 24 -10.82 -0.67 8.89
N ASN A 25 -10.56 0.57 9.30
CA ASN A 25 -11.00 1.13 10.57
C ASN A 25 -12.02 2.24 10.30
N THR A 26 -13.20 2.14 10.91
CA THR A 26 -14.28 3.13 10.75
C THR A 26 -14.72 3.78 12.06
N LYS A 27 -14.08 3.44 13.19
CA LYS A 27 -14.58 3.83 14.54
C LYS A 27 -14.09 5.19 15.04
N TYR A 28 -12.86 5.58 14.73
CA TYR A 28 -12.24 6.79 15.33
C TYR A 28 -11.60 7.70 14.28
N VAL A 29 -10.80 7.10 13.40
CA VAL A 29 -10.25 7.73 12.20
C VAL A 29 -10.58 6.78 11.06
N HIS A 30 -11.22 7.28 10.01
CA HIS A 30 -11.50 6.41 8.86
C HIS A 30 -10.18 6.17 8.15
N SER A 31 -9.69 4.94 8.26
CA SER A 31 -8.42 4.55 7.65
C SER A 31 -8.47 3.12 7.16
N MET A 32 -7.48 2.76 6.36
CA MET A 32 -7.22 1.39 5.98
C MET A 32 -5.72 1.13 5.95
N TYR A 33 -5.32 -0.13 6.10
CA TYR A 33 -4.00 -0.55 5.68
C TYR A 33 -4.08 -1.88 4.94
N VAL A 34 -3.16 -2.08 4.00
CA VAL A 34 -2.96 -3.34 3.31
C VAL A 34 -1.51 -3.78 3.51
N ASP A 35 -1.36 -5.00 3.99
CA ASP A 35 -0.08 -5.70 4.04
C ASP A 35 0.05 -6.52 2.76
N ILE A 36 1.19 -6.43 2.09
CA ILE A 36 1.50 -7.12 0.83
C ILE A 36 2.89 -7.72 0.96
N ASP A 37 3.00 -9.03 0.96
CA ASP A 37 4.26 -9.73 1.19
C ASP A 37 4.58 -10.75 0.08
N ASN A 38 5.89 -10.96 -0.08
CA ASN A 38 6.48 -12.00 -0.90
C ASN A 38 7.70 -12.58 -0.18
N ASP A 39 8.42 -13.49 -0.85
CA ASP A 39 9.58 -14.18 -0.28
C ASP A 39 10.73 -13.26 0.14
N THR A 40 10.83 -12.04 -0.42
CA THR A 40 11.97 -11.13 -0.21
C THR A 40 11.59 -9.84 0.52
N ASN A 41 10.35 -9.37 0.41
CA ASN A 41 9.93 -8.05 0.84
C ASN A 41 8.58 -8.08 1.60
N LEU A 42 8.48 -7.22 2.63
CA LEU A 42 7.24 -6.91 3.34
C LEU A 42 6.82 -5.48 2.99
N GLY A 43 5.66 -5.33 2.37
CA GLY A 43 5.07 -4.06 1.98
C GLY A 43 3.85 -3.71 2.84
N ARG A 44 3.71 -2.44 3.21
CA ARG A 44 2.50 -1.89 3.82
C ARG A 44 2.11 -0.58 3.16
N VAL A 45 0.82 -0.44 2.87
CA VAL A 45 0.22 0.84 2.48
C VAL A 45 -0.86 1.20 3.49
N THR A 46 -0.67 2.31 4.19
CA THR A 46 -1.65 2.88 5.12
C THR A 46 -2.26 4.13 4.48
N LEU A 47 -3.59 4.23 4.46
CA LEU A 47 -4.33 5.33 3.86
C LEU A 47 -5.36 5.88 4.85
N TRP A 48 -5.40 7.19 5.00
CA TRP A 48 -6.35 7.92 5.84
C TRP A 48 -7.38 8.68 4.98
N ASP A 49 -8.44 9.17 5.63
CA ASP A 49 -9.52 9.94 5.01
C ASP A 49 -9.17 11.41 4.74
N ASP A 50 -8.06 11.90 5.29
CA ASP A 50 -7.50 13.24 5.10
C ASP A 50 -6.67 13.40 3.81
N ASN A 51 -6.77 12.43 2.90
CA ASN A 51 -5.96 12.33 1.69
C ASN A 51 -4.45 12.22 1.92
N SER A 52 -4.04 11.60 3.03
CA SER A 52 -2.66 11.18 3.24
C SER A 52 -2.50 9.67 3.23
N CYS A 53 -1.31 9.21 2.87
CA CYS A 53 -0.92 7.81 2.97
C CYS A 53 0.54 7.65 3.37
N VAL A 54 0.88 6.48 3.88
CA VAL A 54 2.24 6.03 4.15
C VAL A 54 2.45 4.73 3.39
N MET A 55 3.59 4.62 2.70
CA MET A 55 3.97 3.45 1.93
C MET A 55 5.36 2.99 2.39
N GLU A 56 5.44 1.74 2.81
CA GLU A 56 6.62 1.15 3.45
C GLU A 56 6.96 -0.19 2.82
N ILE A 57 8.23 -0.39 2.48
CA ILE A 57 8.75 -1.67 1.97
C ILE A 57 10.00 -2.00 2.77
N LEU A 58 10.00 -3.15 3.44
CA LEU A 58 11.14 -3.71 4.17
C LEU A 58 11.67 -4.92 3.43
N ASN A 59 12.98 -4.99 3.19
CA ASN A 59 13.60 -6.19 2.67
C ASN A 59 13.88 -7.17 3.82
N ILE A 60 13.33 -8.39 3.74
CA ILE A 60 13.37 -9.39 4.82
C ILE A 60 14.80 -9.81 5.15
N LYS A 61 15.65 -9.95 4.12
CA LYS A 61 17.03 -10.45 4.30
C LYS A 61 17.94 -9.41 4.95
N THR A 62 17.81 -8.15 4.55
CA THR A 62 18.72 -7.08 4.99
C THR A 62 18.16 -6.26 6.13
N GLU A 63 16.86 -6.42 6.44
CA GLU A 63 16.12 -5.64 7.44
C GLU A 63 16.13 -4.13 7.16
N ASN A 64 16.48 -3.72 5.94
CA ASN A 64 16.49 -2.32 5.52
C ASN A 64 15.21 -1.95 4.80
N TYR A 65 14.78 -0.71 5.00
CA TYR A 65 13.69 -0.13 4.21
C TYR A 65 14.17 0.16 2.79
N LEU A 66 13.45 -0.38 1.82
CA LEU A 66 13.55 0.00 0.41
C LEU A 66 12.71 1.24 0.11
N LEU A 67 11.63 1.45 0.89
CA LEU A 67 10.77 2.62 0.84
C LEU A 67 10.17 2.85 2.23
N CYS A 68 10.08 4.10 2.66
CA CYS A 68 9.35 4.52 3.85
C CYS A 68 9.00 6.00 3.70
N GLU A 69 7.88 6.29 3.06
CA GLU A 69 7.50 7.66 2.69
C GLU A 69 6.04 7.95 3.03
N ARG A 70 5.79 9.20 3.45
CA ARG A 70 4.45 9.77 3.61
C ARG A 70 4.13 10.65 2.41
N TYR A 71 2.94 10.52 1.86
CA TYR A 71 2.44 11.36 0.79
C TYR A 71 1.11 11.99 1.19
N GLU A 72 0.93 13.23 0.77
CA GLU A 72 -0.37 13.87 0.66
C GLU A 72 -0.73 13.90 -0.82
N PHE A 73 -2.00 13.64 -1.14
CA PHE A 73 -2.47 13.63 -2.51
C PHE A 73 -3.76 14.43 -2.63
N THR A 74 -4.04 14.92 -3.83
CA THR A 74 -5.21 15.76 -4.12
C THR A 74 -6.27 15.03 -4.94
N SER A 75 -5.89 13.89 -5.55
CA SER A 75 -6.75 13.12 -6.43
C SER A 75 -6.55 11.61 -6.27
N PHE A 76 -7.52 10.85 -6.76
CA PHE A 76 -7.39 9.40 -6.78
C PHE A 76 -6.29 8.93 -7.75
N ASP A 77 -6.10 9.62 -8.87
CA ASP A 77 -5.11 9.23 -9.88
C ASP A 77 -3.68 9.41 -9.34
N GLU A 78 -3.45 10.47 -8.56
CA GLU A 78 -2.18 10.69 -7.84
C GLU A 78 -1.90 9.59 -6.81
N LEU A 79 -2.93 9.16 -6.05
CA LEU A 79 -2.80 8.01 -5.14
C LEU A 79 -2.44 6.72 -5.90
N ILE A 80 -3.05 6.49 -7.06
CA ILE A 80 -2.75 5.32 -7.91
C ILE A 80 -1.32 5.39 -8.46
N GLU A 81 -0.86 6.57 -8.87
CA GLU A 81 0.52 6.76 -9.34
C GLU A 81 1.54 6.40 -8.24
N LYS A 82 1.33 6.91 -7.02
CA LYS A 82 2.18 6.56 -5.87
C LYS A 82 2.14 5.07 -5.55
N PHE A 83 0.95 4.46 -5.60
CA PHE A 83 0.83 3.02 -5.37
C PHE A 83 1.53 2.20 -6.44
N ASN A 84 1.47 2.59 -7.72
CA ASN A 84 2.16 1.90 -8.80
C ASN A 84 3.69 1.97 -8.63
N ASN A 85 4.22 3.10 -8.15
CA ASN A 85 5.64 3.22 -7.81
C ASN A 85 6.03 2.33 -6.62
N PHE A 86 5.24 2.33 -5.55
CA PHE A 86 5.41 1.38 -4.47
C PHE A 86 5.44 -0.07 -4.97
N TYR A 87 4.49 -0.42 -5.84
CA TYR A 87 4.33 -1.77 -6.34
C TYR A 87 5.51 -2.20 -7.22
N SER A 88 6.02 -1.30 -8.07
CA SER A 88 7.19 -1.60 -8.91
C SER A 88 8.42 -1.91 -8.05
N ILE A 89 8.66 -1.13 -6.99
CA ILE A 89 9.75 -1.38 -6.03
C ILE A 89 9.54 -2.72 -5.32
N LEU A 90 8.32 -2.98 -4.81
CA LEU A 90 8.00 -4.22 -4.09
C LEU A 90 8.22 -5.46 -4.96
N SER A 91 7.93 -5.36 -6.26
CA SER A 91 8.05 -6.43 -7.24
C SER A 91 9.46 -6.63 -7.81
N THR A 92 10.40 -5.73 -7.50
CA THR A 92 11.79 -5.87 -7.95
C THR A 92 12.48 -6.97 -7.14
N GLN A 93 12.92 -8.02 -7.85
CA GLN A 93 13.65 -9.17 -7.29
C GLN A 93 15.15 -8.93 -7.24
#